data_AF-A0A671G118-F1
#
_entry.id   AF-A0A671G118-F1
#
_cell.length_a   1.000
_cell.length_b   1.000
_cell.length_c   1.000
_cell.angle_alpha   90.00
_cell.angle_beta   90.00
_cell.angle_gamma   90.00
#
_symmetry.space_group_name_H-M   'P 1'
#
loop_
_entity.id
_entity.type
_entity.pdbx_description
1 polymer ?
#
loop_
_entity_poly.entity_id
_entity_poly.type
_entity_poly.pdbx_seq_one_letter_code
_entity_poly.pdbx_strand_id
1 'polypeptide(L)' 'MVKQIESKLYSNVVFLEVDVDDCQDVASECEVKCMPTFQFFKNGQKVGEFSGANKEKLESTINELI' A
#
# COMPACT_ATOMS: atom_id res chain seq x y z
N MET A 1 -7.19 6.69 -4.92
CA MET A 1 -7.15 6.90 -3.45
C MET A 1 -5.76 7.30 -2.99
N VAL A 2 -4.72 6.53 -3.33
CA VAL A 2 -3.31 6.80 -2.98
C VAL A 2 -2.85 8.21 -3.37
N LYS A 3 -3.11 8.64 -4.62
CA LYS A 3 -2.76 9.98 -5.12
C LYS A 3 -3.32 11.16 -4.30
N GLN A 4 -4.41 10.94 -3.54
CA GLN A 4 -4.95 11.98 -2.65
C GLN A 4 -4.24 12.01 -1.28
N ILE A 5 -3.64 10.90 -0.86
CA ILE A 5 -2.93 10.75 0.41
C ILE A 5 -1.45 11.12 0.27
N GLU A 6 -0.88 11.00 -0.94
CA GLU A 6 0.49 11.40 -1.33
C GLU A 6 0.77 12.92 -1.17
N SER A 7 -0.01 13.63 -0.35
CA SER A 7 0.25 15.00 0.07
C SER A 7 1.56 15.12 0.84
N LYS A 8 2.12 16.33 0.86
CA LYS A 8 3.38 16.71 1.54
C LYS A 8 3.48 16.30 3.03
N LEU A 9 2.38 15.87 3.64
CA LEU A 9 2.30 15.34 5.00
C LEU A 9 3.13 14.07 5.21
N TYR A 10 3.32 13.23 4.19
CA TYR A 10 4.04 11.96 4.31
C TYR A 10 5.37 11.96 3.55
N SER A 11 6.21 12.97 3.81
CA SER A 11 7.50 13.15 3.12
C SER A 11 8.51 12.00 3.34
N ASN A 12 8.29 11.18 4.38
CA ASN A 12 9.11 10.02 4.74
C ASN A 12 8.52 8.68 4.28
N VAL A 13 7.41 8.70 3.53
CA VAL A 13 6.72 7.49 3.04
C VAL A 13 6.84 7.44 1.52
N VAL A 14 7.20 6.27 1.00
CA VAL A 14 7.22 6.02 -0.45
C VAL A 14 5.93 5.29 -0.82
N PHE A 15 5.15 5.89 -1.70
CA PHE A 15 3.95 5.28 -2.25
C PHE A 15 4.28 4.62 -3.59
N LEU A 16 3.97 3.34 -3.72
CA LEU A 16 4.14 2.57 -4.96
C LEU A 16 2.77 2.07 -5.41
N GLU A 17 2.46 2.29 -6.68
CA GLU A 17 1.27 1.76 -7.34
C GLU A 17 1.74 0.64 -8.27
N VAL A 18 1.21 -0.56 -8.06
CA VAL A 18 1.50 -1.72 -8.90
C VAL A 18 0.23 -2.09 -9.63
N ASP A 19 0.29 -1.99 -10.95
CA ASP A 19 -0.76 -2.54 -11.81
C ASP A 19 -0.55 -4.05 -11.93
N VAL A 20 -1.52 -4.80 -11.44
CA VAL A 20 -1.52 -6.27 -11.42
C VAL A 20 -1.72 -6.90 -12.80
N ASP A 21 -2.32 -6.17 -13.74
CA ASP A 21 -2.49 -6.64 -15.12
C ASP A 21 -1.15 -6.57 -15.87
N ASP A 22 -0.33 -5.57 -15.58
CA ASP A 22 1.02 -5.40 -16.16
C ASP A 22 2.12 -6.16 -15.38
N CYS A 23 1.99 -6.30 -14.05
CA CYS A 23 2.98 -6.90 -13.15
C CYS A 23 2.43 -8.15 -12.44
N GLN A 24 2.02 -9.15 -13.21
CA GLN A 24 1.41 -10.38 -12.69
C GLN A 24 2.34 -11.20 -11.78
N ASP A 25 3.65 -11.14 -12.02
CA ASP A 25 4.69 -11.78 -11.21
C ASP A 25 4.72 -11.18 -9.79
N VAL A 26 4.78 -9.85 -9.69
CA VAL A 26 4.74 -9.13 -8.41
C VAL A 26 3.41 -9.38 -7.69
N ALA A 27 2.28 -9.35 -8.40
CA ALA A 27 0.98 -9.64 -7.83
C ALA A 27 0.90 -11.06 -7.25
N SER A 28 1.52 -12.04 -7.92
CA SER A 28 1.59 -13.42 -7.48
C SER A 28 2.51 -13.61 -6.28
N GLU A 29 3.71 -13.02 -6.29
CA GLU A 29 4.65 -13.06 -5.16
C GLU A 29 4.09 -12.37 -3.91
N CYS A 30 3.35 -11.27 -4.10
CA CYS A 30 2.67 -10.55 -3.03
C CYS A 30 1.33 -11.18 -2.63
N GLU A 31 0.94 -12.32 -3.22
CA GLU A 31 -0.31 -13.05 -2.96
C GLU A 31 -1.59 -12.19 -3.03
N VAL A 32 -1.66 -11.26 -4.00
CA VAL A 32 -2.80 -10.36 -4.16
C VAL A 32 -4.03 -11.15 -4.63
N LYS A 33 -5.04 -11.28 -3.76
CA LYS A 33 -6.29 -12.02 -4.04
C LYS A 33 -7.50 -11.13 -4.28
N CYS A 34 -7.43 -9.87 -3.88
CA CYS A 34 -8.53 -8.90 -3.99
C CYS A 34 -7.96 -7.54 -4.40
N MET A 35 -8.78 -6.69 -5.00
CA MET A 35 -8.35 -5.35 -5.38
C MET A 35 -9.32 -4.30 -4.83
N PRO A 36 -8.81 -3.13 -4.36
CA PRO A 36 -7.39 -2.83 -4.15
C PRO A 36 -6.84 -3.54 -2.89
N THR A 37 -5.54 -3.88 -2.90
CA THR A 37 -4.79 -4.34 -1.72
C THR A 37 -3.68 -3.35 -1.41
N PHE A 38 -3.52 -3.00 -0.15
CA PHE A 38 -2.47 -2.15 0.36
C PHE A 38 -1.53 -2.98 1.23
N GLN A 39 -0.25 -3.00 0.87
CA GLN A 39 0.80 -3.66 1.64
C GLN A 39 1.80 -2.62 2.13
N PHE A 40 2.24 -2.78 3.37
CA PHE A 40 3.15 -1.84 4.02
C PHE A 40 4.48 -2.54 4.28
N PHE A 41 5.56 -1.87 3.90
CA PHE A 41 6.92 -2.39 4.07
C PHE A 41 7.77 -1.39 4.85
N LYS A 42 8.51 -1.88 5.84
CA LYS A 42 9.52 -1.11 6.61
C LYS A 42 10.81 -1.92 6.66
N ASN A 43 11.93 -1.31 6.28
CA ASN A 43 13.24 -1.97 6.20
C ASN A 43 13.24 -3.27 5.35
N GLY A 44 12.47 -3.29 4.26
CA GLY A 44 12.35 -4.45 3.36
C GLY A 44 11.48 -5.60 3.89
N GLN A 45 10.83 -5.45 5.04
CA GLN A 45 9.92 -6.45 5.60
C GLN A 45 8.46 -5.98 5.54
N LYS A 46 7.55 -6.90 5.20
CA LYS A 46 6.09 -6.64 5.23
C LYS A 46 5.64 -6.48 6.68
N VAL A 47 5.20 -5.29 7.05
CA VAL A 47 4.74 -4.97 8.41
C VAL A 47 3.21 -4.99 8.55
N GLY A 48 2.49 -5.01 7.43
CA GLY A 48 1.05 -5.15 7.43
C GLY A 48 0.45 -5.19 6.03
N GLU A 49 -0.80 -5.61 5.95
CA GLU A 49 -1.59 -5.51 4.73
C GLU A 49 -3.08 -5.38 5.05
N PHE A 50 -3.84 -4.83 4.12
CA PHE A 50 -5.28 -5.02 4.08
C PHE A 50 -5.80 -4.85 2.66
N SER A 51 -7.00 -5.38 2.42
CA SER A 51 -7.71 -5.23 1.15
C SER A 51 -8.97 -4.38 1.31
N GLY A 52 -9.40 -3.73 0.22
CA GLY A 52 -10.57 -2.88 0.16
C GLY A 52 -10.24 -1.38 0.13
N ALA A 53 -11.10 -0.61 -0.53
CA ALA A 53 -10.94 0.83 -0.70
C ALA A 53 -11.35 1.60 0.58
N ASN A 54 -10.58 1.47 1.65
CA ASN A 54 -10.81 2.19 2.91
C ASN A 54 -9.72 3.25 3.13
N LYS A 55 -10.10 4.52 2.95
CA LYS A 55 -9.18 5.67 3.09
C LYS A 55 -8.77 5.90 4.54
N GLU A 56 -9.70 5.87 5.49
CA GLU A 56 -9.42 6.11 6.91
C GLU A 56 -8.47 5.06 7.48
N LYS A 57 -8.68 3.79 7.11
CA LYS A 57 -7.80 2.70 7.50
C LYS A 57 -6.39 2.87 6.91
N LEU A 58 -6.30 3.29 5.64
CA LEU A 58 -5.01 3.57 5.01
C LEU A 58 -4.25 4.67 5.76
N GLU A 59 -4.88 5.79 6.05
CA GLU A 59 -4.26 6.91 6.78
C GLU A 59 -3.88 6.51 8.22
N SER A 60 -4.73 5.77 8.94
CA SER A 60 -4.41 5.27 10.29
C SER A 60 -3.19 4.35 10.27
N THR A 61 -3.14 3.38 9.36
CA THR A 61 -2.02 2.44 9.28
C THR A 61 -0.73 3.15 8.87
N ILE A 62 -0.77 4.14 7.98
CA ILE A 62 0.41 4.96 7.67
C ILE A 62 0.89 5.69 8.93
N ASN A 63 -0.01 6.33 9.68
CA ASN A 63 0.32 7.07 10.90
C ASN A 63 0.88 6.17 12.03
N GLU A 64 0.45 4.91 12.11
CA GLU A 64 0.97 3.93 13.07
C GLU A 64 2.36 3.40 12.69
N LEU A 65 2.69 3.40 11.39
CA LEU A 65 3.91 2.79 10.87
C LEU A 65 5.04 3.78 10.59
N ILE A 66 4.77 5.08 10.56
CA ILE A 66 5.81 6.14 10.45
C ILE A 66 6.68 6.18 11.69
#